data_AF-A0A8D8SCB0-F1
#
_entry.id   AF-A0A8D8SCB0-F1
#
_cell.length_a   1.000
_cell.length_b   1.000
_cell.length_c   1.000
_cell.angle_alpha   90.00
_cell.angle_beta   90.00
_cell.angle_gamma   90.00
#
_symmetry.space_group_name_H-M   'P 1'
#
loop_
_entity.id
_entity.type
_entity.pdbx_description
1 polymer ?
#
loop_
_entity_poly.entity_id
_entity_poly.type
_entity_poly.pdbx_seq_one_letter_code
_entity_poly.pdbx_strand_id
1 'polypeptide(L)'
;MRRSLSKQVFANDQFFKAPLFIPLHYRTNHYTLMFLNFQKREFVYLDPFSVKTGNIIKTKILMKNTLQLIKKIISKKSEVTYELKLQDWKICNEKYTHLPDQKDSYNCGVYVIYYARRIIEIVKGLPSGFDVMDTDSEICEKLRPILFEKVLELSDSIHDRCIFCWSSNESNNIVYVECGRCRNWIHVSCLPKPCKERYNKTKKSEAFLCGLCFKK
;
A
#
# COMPACT_ATOMS: atom_id res chain seq x y z
N MET A 1 7.58 9.62 45.50
CA MET A 1 8.54 8.78 44.73
C MET A 1 8.01 8.58 43.31
N ARG A 2 8.58 9.25 42.31
CA ARG A 2 8.32 8.93 40.90
C ARG A 2 9.09 7.65 40.59
N ARG A 3 8.40 6.56 40.27
CA ARG A 3 9.03 5.34 39.73
C ARG A 3 9.76 5.73 38.45
N SER A 4 11.09 5.64 38.49
CA SER A 4 11.94 5.64 37.31
C SER A 4 11.48 4.50 36.41
N LEU A 5 10.82 4.83 35.29
CA LEU A 5 10.60 3.87 34.21
C LEU A 5 11.99 3.55 33.65
N SER A 6 12.48 2.35 33.95
CA SER A 6 13.72 1.82 33.41
C SER A 6 13.64 1.89 31.88
N LYS A 7 14.50 2.68 31.24
CA LYS A 7 14.66 2.71 29.79
C LYS A 7 14.92 1.28 29.31
N GLN A 8 13.92 0.64 28.69
CA GLN A 8 14.14 -0.62 28.00
C GLN A 8 14.93 -0.29 26.73
N VAL A 9 16.24 -0.49 26.82
CA VAL A 9 17.10 -0.57 25.65
C VAL A 9 16.70 -1.87 24.96
N PHE A 10 15.94 -1.78 23.87
CA PHE A 10 15.78 -2.91 22.97
C PHE A 10 17.13 -3.11 22.26
N ALA A 11 18.02 -3.83 22.94
CA ALA A 11 19.18 -4.41 22.32
C ALA A 11 18.68 -5.46 21.32
N ASN A 12 19.01 -5.25 20.05
CA ASN A 12 18.81 -6.17 18.92
C ASN A 12 17.36 -6.29 18.43
N ASP A 13 17.09 -5.68 17.27
CA ASP A 13 16.26 -6.12 16.12
C ASP A 13 14.84 -6.72 16.34
N GLN A 14 14.32 -6.79 17.57
CA GLN A 14 13.02 -7.40 17.88
C GLN A 14 11.83 -6.48 17.58
N PHE A 15 12.07 -5.20 17.33
CA PHE A 15 10.99 -4.23 17.07
C PHE A 15 10.30 -4.48 15.71
N PHE A 16 11.07 -4.91 14.70
CA PHE A 16 10.55 -5.16 13.35
C PHE A 16 10.66 -6.64 13.00
N LYS A 17 9.60 -7.39 13.30
CA LYS A 17 9.51 -8.83 12.98
C LYS A 17 9.27 -9.13 11.50
N ALA A 18 8.73 -8.17 10.76
CA ALA A 18 8.39 -8.32 9.35
C ALA A 18 9.19 -7.34 8.48
N PRO A 19 9.55 -7.73 7.25
CA PRO A 19 10.08 -6.78 6.28
C PRO A 19 9.02 -5.76 5.88
N LEU A 20 9.47 -4.60 5.40
CA LEU A 20 8.61 -3.51 4.96
C LEU A 20 8.75 -3.29 3.46
N PHE A 21 7.62 -3.31 2.77
CA PHE A 21 7.49 -2.91 1.36
C PHE A 21 6.88 -1.51 1.31
N ILE A 22 7.52 -0.60 0.59
CA ILE A 22 7.06 0.78 0.42
C ILE A 22 6.98 1.06 -1.08
N PRO A 23 5.79 0.99 -1.70
CA PRO A 23 5.61 1.51 -3.05
C PRO A 23 5.78 3.03 -3.00
N LEU A 24 6.63 3.57 -3.86
CA LEU A 24 6.84 5.00 -4.03
C LEU A 24 6.15 5.45 -5.30
N HIS A 25 5.39 6.54 -5.20
CA HIS A 25 4.81 7.22 -6.34
C HIS A 25 5.62 8.49 -6.63
N TYR A 26 6.38 8.49 -7.73
CA TYR A 26 7.29 9.55 -8.15
C TYR A 26 6.74 10.28 -9.38
N ARG A 27 6.90 11.62 -9.42
CA ARG A 27 6.55 12.49 -10.57
C ARG A 27 5.20 12.12 -11.23
N THR A 28 4.16 12.05 -10.40
CA THR A 28 2.74 11.92 -10.76
C THR A 28 2.29 10.69 -11.55
N ASN A 29 3.18 9.87 -12.14
CA ASN A 29 2.77 8.69 -12.90
C ASN A 29 3.82 7.58 -12.96
N HIS A 30 4.76 7.51 -12.00
CA HIS A 30 5.77 6.44 -11.96
C HIS A 30 5.77 5.75 -10.60
N TYR A 31 5.66 4.43 -10.61
CA TYR A 31 5.73 3.61 -9.40
C TYR A 31 7.08 2.91 -9.31
N THR A 32 7.69 2.97 -8.12
CA THR A 32 8.91 2.23 -7.79
C THR A 32 8.73 1.52 -6.46
N LEU A 33 9.61 0.57 -6.14
CA LEU A 33 9.50 -0.24 -4.93
C LEU A 33 10.72 -0.05 -4.04
N MET A 34 10.47 0.25 -2.77
CA MET A 34 11.45 0.09 -1.70
C MET A 34 11.13 -1.13 -0.86
N PHE A 35 12.16 -1.88 -0.51
CA PHE A 35 12.07 -3.03 0.40
C PHE A 35 13.13 -2.92 1.50
N LEU A 36 12.70 -3.07 2.74
CA LEU A 36 13.54 -3.03 3.93
C LEU A 36 13.42 -4.35 4.66
N ASN A 37 14.53 -5.08 4.77
CA ASN A 37 14.65 -6.23 5.63
C ASN A 37 15.38 -5.83 6.91
N PHE A 38 14.63 -5.55 7.98
CA PHE A 38 15.20 -5.10 9.25
C PHE A 38 16.09 -6.16 9.91
N GLN A 39 15.71 -7.45 9.81
CA GLN A 39 16.48 -8.55 10.39
C GLN A 39 17.85 -8.72 9.74
N LYS A 40 17.93 -8.53 8.41
CA LYS A 40 19.18 -8.65 7.64
C LYS A 40 19.88 -7.30 7.40
N ARG A 41 19.27 -6.18 7.82
CA ARG A 41 19.70 -4.80 7.56
C ARG A 41 19.93 -4.52 6.07
N GLU A 42 19.00 -5.01 5.25
CA GLU A 42 19.08 -4.89 3.80
C GLU A 42 18.09 -3.85 3.31
N PHE A 43 18.59 -2.99 2.45
CA PHE A 43 17.81 -1.99 1.73
C PHE A 43 17.84 -2.30 0.25
N VAL A 44 16.67 -2.29 -0.37
CA VAL A 44 16.51 -2.53 -1.80
C VAL A 44 15.64 -1.42 -2.37
N TYR A 45 16.04 -0.87 -3.50
CA TYR A 45 15.26 0.07 -4.30
C TYR A 45 15.20 -0.44 -5.74
N LEU A 46 14.00 -0.77 -6.20
CA LEU A 46 13.75 -1.24 -7.55
C LEU A 46 12.95 -0.19 -8.32
N ASP A 47 13.52 0.25 -9.42
CA ASP A 47 12.91 1.16 -10.37
C ASP A 47 12.60 0.35 -11.63
N PRO A 48 11.33 0.16 -12.03
CA PRO A 48 10.99 -0.71 -13.15
C PRO A 48 11.77 -0.46 -14.44
N PHE A 49 12.21 0.78 -14.71
CA PHE A 49 13.00 1.11 -15.91
C PHE A 49 14.50 0.79 -15.81
N SER A 50 14.98 0.41 -14.64
CA SER A 50 16.42 0.30 -14.39
C SER A 50 16.73 -0.65 -13.23
N VAL A 51 16.04 -1.80 -13.16
CA VAL A 51 16.32 -2.81 -12.14
C VAL A 51 17.72 -3.38 -12.31
N LYS A 52 18.13 -3.63 -13.57
CA LYS A 52 19.43 -4.23 -13.89
C LYS A 52 20.60 -3.27 -13.68
N THR A 53 20.43 -2.03 -14.11
CA THR A 53 21.49 -1.01 -14.08
C THR A 53 21.53 -0.28 -12.74
N GLY A 54 20.36 -0.07 -12.13
CA GLY A 54 20.19 0.62 -10.86
C GLY A 54 20.70 2.06 -10.86
N ASN A 55 20.37 2.79 -9.80
CA ASN A 55 21.04 4.06 -9.50
C ASN A 55 21.50 4.03 -8.05
N ILE A 56 22.77 3.65 -7.85
CA ILE A 56 23.32 3.45 -6.51
C ILE A 56 23.32 4.73 -5.67
N ILE A 57 23.55 5.90 -6.30
CA ILE A 57 23.56 7.19 -5.61
C ILE A 57 22.15 7.52 -5.11
N LYS A 58 21.15 7.42 -5.99
CA LYS A 58 19.72 7.60 -5.65
C LYS A 58 19.31 6.62 -4.54
N THR A 59 19.73 5.37 -4.63
CA THR A 59 19.43 4.32 -3.66
C THR A 59 20.03 4.64 -2.29
N LYS A 60 21.29 5.11 -2.23
CA LYS A 60 21.94 5.57 -0.98
C LYS A 60 21.19 6.74 -0.34
N ILE A 61 20.76 7.72 -1.13
CA ILE A 61 20.01 8.88 -0.64
C ILE A 61 18.66 8.43 -0.07
N LEU A 62 17.91 7.59 -0.80
CA LEU A 62 16.63 7.04 -0.37
C LEU A 62 16.77 6.23 0.92
N MET A 63 17.78 5.35 0.99
CA MET A 63 18.08 4.58 2.20
C MET A 63 18.30 5.50 3.39
N LYS A 64 19.21 6.47 3.27
CA LYS A 64 19.52 7.42 4.35
C LYS A 64 18.27 8.17 4.82
N ASN A 65 17.50 8.73 3.90
CA ASN A 65 16.33 9.54 4.23
C ASN A 65 15.22 8.71 4.89
N THR A 66 14.93 7.52 4.36
CA THR A 66 13.89 6.64 4.91
C THR A 66 14.27 6.13 6.29
N LEU A 67 15.51 5.70 6.48
CA LEU A 67 16.01 5.23 7.77
C LEU A 67 16.01 6.36 8.82
N GLN A 68 16.38 7.59 8.44
CA GLN A 68 16.27 8.77 9.32
C GLN A 68 14.82 9.08 9.70
N LEU A 69 13.89 8.98 8.75
CA LEU A 69 12.46 9.18 9.01
C LEU A 69 11.92 8.13 9.98
N ILE A 70 12.24 6.84 9.76
CA ILE A 70 11.86 5.74 10.65
C ILE A 70 12.40 5.99 12.05
N LYS A 71 13.68 6.37 12.18
CA LYS A 71 14.30 6.70 13.47
C LYS A 71 13.54 7.82 14.20
N LYS A 72 13.18 8.89 13.48
CA LYS A 72 12.40 10.03 14.02
C LYS A 72 10.99 9.63 14.45
N ILE A 73 10.34 8.71 13.73
CA ILE A 73 8.99 8.22 14.08
C ILE A 73 9.06 7.38 15.36
N ILE A 74 10.05 6.48 15.47
CA ILE A 74 10.23 5.62 16.65
C ILE A 74 10.54 6.46 17.89
N SER A 75 11.47 7.43 17.77
CA SER A 75 11.87 8.28 18.90
C SER A 75 10.75 9.17 19.43
N LYS A 76 9.73 9.48 18.61
CA LYS A 76 8.54 10.22 19.04
C LYS A 76 7.51 9.36 19.76
N LYS A 77 7.46 8.06 19.46
CA LYS A 77 6.40 7.15 19.92
C LYS A 77 6.78 6.29 21.12
N SER A 78 8.05 6.25 21.49
CA SER A 78 8.54 5.29 22.48
C SER A 78 9.51 5.93 23.47
N GLU A 79 9.44 5.51 24.75
CA GLU A 79 10.52 5.68 25.73
C GLU A 79 11.75 4.78 25.41
N VAL A 80 11.72 4.13 24.24
CA VAL A 80 12.71 3.17 23.77
C VAL A 80 13.80 3.90 23.00
N THR A 81 15.04 3.71 23.44
CA THR A 81 16.22 4.03 22.65
C THR A 81 16.44 2.90 21.64
N TYR A 82 15.80 2.99 20.49
CA TYR A 82 16.11 2.11 19.35
C TYR A 82 17.29 2.70 18.57
N GLU A 83 18.40 1.99 18.54
CA GLU A 83 19.61 2.45 17.85
C GLU A 83 19.63 1.98 16.39
N LEU A 84 18.85 2.65 15.53
CA LEU A 84 18.95 2.46 14.10
C LEU A 84 20.24 3.13 13.57
N LYS A 85 21.31 2.35 13.43
CA LYS A 85 22.61 2.78 12.89
C LYS A 85 22.61 2.66 11.37
N LEU A 86 22.73 3.80 10.68
CA LEU A 86 22.73 3.85 9.22
C LEU A 86 23.88 3.04 8.58
N GLN A 87 25.04 3.01 9.23
CA GLN A 87 26.23 2.32 8.75
C GLN A 87 26.09 0.80 8.69
N ASP A 88 25.15 0.23 9.44
CA ASP A 88 24.94 -1.22 9.50
C ASP A 88 24.03 -1.71 8.37
N TRP A 89 23.43 -0.79 7.60
CA TRP A 89 22.54 -1.12 6.49
C TRP A 89 23.31 -1.21 5.18
N LYS A 90 23.03 -2.27 4.42
CA LYS A 90 23.60 -2.51 3.10
C LYS A 90 22.54 -2.39 2.01
N ILE A 91 22.97 -1.86 0.86
CA ILE A 91 22.15 -1.86 -0.35
C ILE A 91 22.32 -3.23 -1.02
N CYS A 92 21.20 -3.85 -1.38
CA CYS A 92 21.17 -5.22 -1.91
C CYS A 92 20.40 -5.32 -3.24
N ASN A 93 20.47 -4.30 -4.09
CA ASN A 93 19.80 -4.28 -5.39
C ASN A 93 20.32 -5.40 -6.31
N GLU A 94 21.60 -5.75 -6.20
CA GLU A 94 22.29 -6.75 -7.01
C GLU A 94 21.65 -8.14 -6.91
N LYS A 95 20.95 -8.45 -5.82
CA LYS A 95 20.23 -9.71 -5.63
C LYS A 95 19.04 -9.88 -6.58
N TYR A 96 18.56 -8.77 -7.15
CA TYR A 96 17.31 -8.71 -7.92
C TYR A 96 17.55 -8.27 -9.37
N THR A 97 18.79 -8.27 -9.85
CA THR A 97 19.15 -7.93 -11.24
C THR A 97 18.65 -8.94 -12.28
N HIS A 98 18.23 -10.13 -11.84
CA HIS A 98 17.56 -11.11 -12.69
C HIS A 98 16.10 -10.74 -12.99
N LEU A 99 15.51 -9.79 -12.26
CA LEU A 99 14.15 -9.32 -12.55
C LEU A 99 14.14 -8.49 -13.85
N PRO A 100 13.05 -8.56 -14.64
CA PRO A 100 12.95 -7.87 -15.92
C PRO A 100 12.81 -6.36 -15.72
N ASP A 101 13.30 -5.59 -16.69
CA ASP A 101 13.04 -4.15 -16.78
C ASP A 101 11.74 -3.93 -17.58
N GLN A 102 10.95 -2.94 -17.17
CA GLN A 102 9.80 -2.44 -17.90
C GLN A 102 10.22 -1.63 -19.11
N LYS A 103 9.51 -1.80 -20.23
CA LYS A 103 9.74 -1.07 -21.49
C LYS A 103 8.67 -0.01 -21.79
N ASP A 104 7.43 -0.21 -21.34
CA ASP A 104 6.33 0.75 -21.54
C ASP A 104 6.25 1.82 -20.43
N SER A 105 5.37 2.81 -20.57
CA SER A 105 5.23 3.92 -19.61
C SER A 105 4.12 3.78 -18.56
N TYR A 106 3.31 2.71 -18.59
CA TYR A 106 2.03 2.64 -17.88
C TYR A 106 1.85 1.38 -17.02
N ASN A 107 2.75 0.41 -17.12
CA ASN A 107 2.74 -0.83 -16.35
C ASN A 107 3.58 -0.79 -15.06
N CYS A 108 4.17 0.35 -14.69
CA CYS A 108 5.09 0.44 -13.54
C CYS A 108 4.48 -0.02 -12.22
N GLY A 109 3.17 0.21 -12.03
CA GLY A 109 2.43 -0.33 -10.88
C GLY A 109 2.34 -1.87 -10.87
N VAL A 110 2.15 -2.49 -12.03
CA VAL A 110 2.09 -3.96 -12.17
C VAL A 110 3.46 -4.57 -11.88
N TYR A 111 4.52 -3.97 -12.41
CA TYR A 111 5.91 -4.37 -12.12
C TYR A 111 6.25 -4.26 -10.64
N VAL A 112 5.85 -3.18 -9.96
CA VAL A 112 6.07 -3.03 -8.52
C VAL A 112 5.41 -4.16 -7.71
N ILE A 113 4.19 -4.57 -8.07
CA ILE A 113 3.50 -5.69 -7.42
C ILE A 113 4.22 -7.02 -7.73
N TYR A 114 4.60 -7.22 -8.99
CA TYR A 114 5.38 -8.39 -9.40
C TYR A 114 6.69 -8.50 -8.60
N TYR A 115 7.47 -7.42 -8.50
CA TYR A 115 8.71 -7.39 -7.73
C TYR A 115 8.47 -7.68 -6.25
N ALA A 116 7.45 -7.10 -5.64
CA ALA A 116 7.12 -7.35 -4.24
C ALA A 116 6.85 -8.85 -4.01
N ARG A 117 6.09 -9.49 -4.91
CA ARG A 117 5.85 -10.94 -4.87
C ARG A 117 7.14 -11.74 -5.00
N ARG A 118 7.98 -11.44 -6.00
CA ARG A 118 9.27 -12.13 -6.22
C ARG A 118 10.20 -12.02 -5.02
N ILE A 119 10.27 -10.83 -4.40
CA ILE A 119 11.05 -10.63 -3.17
C ILE A 119 10.50 -11.49 -2.03
N ILE A 120 9.17 -11.58 -1.85
CA ILE A 120 8.56 -12.43 -0.82
C ILE A 120 8.94 -13.90 -1.05
N GLU A 121 8.85 -14.37 -2.29
CA GLU A 121 9.20 -15.74 -2.66
C GLU A 121 10.68 -16.04 -2.34
N ILE A 122 11.60 -15.15 -2.76
CA ILE A 122 13.04 -15.26 -2.47
C ILE A 122 13.33 -15.24 -0.96
N VAL A 123 12.73 -14.29 -0.23
CA VAL A 123 12.99 -14.11 1.22
C VAL A 123 12.47 -15.28 2.03
N LYS A 124 11.33 -15.87 1.64
CA LYS A 124 10.72 -17.02 2.32
C LYS A 124 11.20 -18.38 1.78
N GLY A 125 12.03 -18.40 0.73
CA GLY A 125 12.44 -19.65 0.07
C GLY A 125 11.26 -20.41 -0.54
N LEU A 126 10.22 -19.70 -0.98
CA LEU A 126 9.07 -20.31 -1.64
C LEU A 126 9.41 -20.63 -3.10
N PRO A 127 8.86 -21.72 -3.65
CA PRO A 127 8.96 -21.96 -5.08
C PRO A 127 8.33 -20.78 -5.85
N SER A 128 8.86 -20.53 -7.05
CA SER A 128 8.29 -19.54 -7.96
C SER A 128 6.83 -19.89 -8.23
N GLY A 129 5.88 -19.12 -7.70
CA GLY A 129 4.45 -19.41 -7.85
C GLY A 129 3.87 -19.07 -9.22
N PHE A 130 4.74 -18.68 -10.16
CA PHE A 130 4.49 -18.49 -11.58
C PHE A 130 5.72 -18.99 -12.33
N ASP A 131 5.53 -19.46 -13.57
CA ASP A 131 6.65 -19.51 -14.51
C ASP A 131 7.31 -18.14 -14.56
N VAL A 132 8.64 -18.11 -14.67
CA VAL A 132 9.39 -16.85 -14.75
C VAL A 132 8.81 -16.05 -15.91
N MET A 133 8.11 -14.96 -15.59
CA MET A 133 7.56 -14.06 -16.60
C MET A 133 8.71 -13.13 -16.99
N ASP A 134 9.23 -13.31 -18.19
CA ASP A 134 10.44 -12.63 -18.67
C ASP A 134 10.12 -11.48 -19.62
N THR A 135 8.87 -11.36 -20.06
CA THR A 135 8.42 -10.32 -20.99
C THR A 135 7.35 -9.41 -20.40
N ASP A 136 7.33 -8.16 -20.86
CA ASP A 136 6.30 -7.16 -20.50
C ASP A 136 4.89 -7.69 -20.74
N SER A 137 4.66 -8.37 -21.88
CA SER A 137 3.38 -8.97 -22.24
C SER A 137 2.98 -10.05 -21.24
N GLU A 138 3.88 -10.98 -20.89
CA GLU A 138 3.55 -12.04 -19.92
C GLU A 138 3.26 -11.50 -18.52
N ILE A 139 4.06 -10.55 -18.03
CA ILE A 139 3.84 -9.94 -16.72
C ILE A 139 2.51 -9.21 -16.72
N CYS A 140 2.26 -8.36 -17.70
CA CYS A 140 1.12 -7.45 -17.63
C CYS A 140 -0.20 -8.14 -18.00
N GLU A 141 -0.21 -8.96 -19.05
CA GLU A 141 -1.43 -9.64 -19.51
C GLU A 141 -1.86 -10.75 -18.57
N LYS A 142 -0.92 -11.46 -17.92
CA LYS A 142 -1.28 -12.50 -16.94
C LYS A 142 -1.54 -11.94 -15.55
N LEU A 143 -0.72 -10.99 -15.07
CA LEU A 143 -0.85 -10.52 -13.69
C LEU A 143 -2.06 -9.59 -13.50
N ARG A 144 -2.42 -8.76 -14.49
CA ARG A 144 -3.55 -7.82 -14.34
C ARG A 144 -4.89 -8.53 -14.07
N PRO A 145 -5.31 -9.56 -14.85
CA PRO A 145 -6.53 -10.31 -14.58
C PRO A 145 -6.49 -10.98 -13.20
N ILE A 146 -5.36 -11.60 -12.85
CA ILE A 146 -5.20 -12.26 -11.54
C ILE A 146 -5.33 -11.26 -10.39
N LEU A 147 -4.73 -10.07 -10.52
CA LEU A 147 -4.86 -9.01 -9.52
C LEU A 147 -6.30 -8.50 -9.43
N PHE A 148 -6.96 -8.32 -10.58
CA PHE A 148 -8.36 -7.90 -10.62
C PHE A 148 -9.27 -8.91 -9.92
N GLU A 149 -9.17 -10.19 -10.26
CA GLU A 149 -9.93 -11.27 -9.63
C GLU A 149 -9.65 -11.35 -8.13
N LYS A 150 -8.38 -11.33 -7.72
CA LYS A 150 -8.02 -11.37 -6.29
C LYS A 150 -8.52 -10.16 -5.51
N VAL A 151 -8.48 -8.98 -6.11
CA VAL A 151 -9.04 -7.78 -5.47
C VAL A 151 -10.55 -7.95 -5.30
N LEU A 152 -11.27 -8.46 -6.30
CA LEU A 152 -12.71 -8.71 -6.16
C LEU A 152 -13.02 -9.79 -5.12
N GLU A 153 -12.27 -10.90 -5.12
CA GLU A 153 -12.44 -12.04 -4.21
C GLU A 153 -12.17 -11.65 -2.75
N LEU A 154 -11.12 -10.87 -2.51
CA LEU A 154 -10.67 -10.50 -1.15
C LEU A 154 -11.26 -9.18 -0.65
N SER A 155 -11.96 -8.43 -1.51
CA SER A 155 -12.63 -7.21 -1.08
C SER A 155 -13.87 -7.56 -0.27
N ASP A 156 -14.02 -6.88 0.86
CA ASP A 156 -15.27 -6.92 1.62
C ASP A 156 -16.44 -6.46 0.73
N SER A 157 -17.56 -7.17 0.83
CA SER A 157 -18.80 -6.71 0.21
C SER A 157 -19.21 -5.37 0.79
N ILE A 158 -19.38 -4.39 -0.10
CA ILE A 158 -19.88 -3.05 0.23
C ILE A 158 -21.41 -2.99 0.19
N HIS A 159 -22.08 -4.08 -0.20
CA HIS A 159 -23.51 -4.09 -0.47
C HIS A 159 -24.32 -3.67 0.77
N ASP A 160 -23.98 -4.19 1.94
CA ASP A 160 -24.74 -3.94 3.18
C ASP A 160 -24.05 -2.92 4.11
N ARG A 161 -23.14 -2.11 3.56
CA ARG A 161 -22.36 -1.13 4.33
C ARG A 161 -22.56 0.27 3.77
N CYS A 162 -22.64 1.25 4.66
CA CYS A 162 -22.60 2.63 4.22
C CYS A 162 -21.22 2.96 3.63
N ILE A 163 -21.17 3.43 2.38
CA ILE A 163 -19.91 3.77 1.69
C ILE A 163 -19.10 4.89 2.35
N PHE A 164 -19.70 5.69 3.25
CA PHE A 164 -19.03 6.80 3.92
C PHE A 164 -18.47 6.44 5.30
N CYS A 165 -19.18 5.63 6.08
CA CYS A 165 -18.76 5.29 7.45
C CYS A 165 -18.37 3.82 7.63
N TRP A 166 -18.55 2.99 6.60
CA TRP A 166 -18.26 1.55 6.58
C TRP A 166 -19.04 0.68 7.58
N SER A 167 -20.00 1.28 8.28
CA SER A 167 -20.87 0.57 9.22
C SER A 167 -22.10 0.01 8.51
N SER A 168 -22.50 -1.20 8.92
CA SER A 168 -23.75 -1.87 8.57
C SER A 168 -24.91 -1.55 9.52
N ASN A 169 -24.69 -0.70 10.55
CA ASN A 169 -25.53 -0.52 11.75
C ASN A 169 -26.97 -1.05 11.59
N GLU A 170 -27.27 -2.10 12.36
CA GLU A 170 -28.54 -2.83 12.41
C GLU A 170 -29.57 -2.16 13.32
N SER A 171 -29.34 -0.92 13.77
CA SER A 171 -30.31 -0.27 14.66
C SER A 171 -31.55 0.15 13.87
N ASN A 172 -32.73 -0.16 14.42
CA ASN A 172 -34.05 0.02 13.79
C ASN A 172 -34.37 1.47 13.35
N ASN A 173 -33.56 2.46 13.69
CA ASN A 173 -33.81 3.88 13.42
C ASN A 173 -32.90 4.49 12.35
N ILE A 174 -32.15 3.66 11.60
CA ILE A 174 -31.25 4.18 10.56
C ILE A 174 -31.93 4.19 9.21
N VAL A 175 -32.01 5.39 8.63
CA VAL A 175 -32.53 5.58 7.28
C VAL A 175 -31.40 5.42 6.28
N TYR A 176 -31.59 4.49 5.35
CA TYR A 176 -30.71 4.26 4.22
C TYR A 176 -31.26 4.87 2.94
N VAL A 177 -30.37 5.21 2.02
CA VAL A 177 -30.71 5.56 0.64
C VAL A 177 -29.72 4.88 -0.31
N GLU A 178 -30.24 4.29 -1.38
CA GLU A 178 -29.45 3.71 -2.45
C GLU A 178 -29.18 4.77 -3.53
N CYS A 179 -27.95 4.81 -4.05
CA CYS A 179 -27.63 5.64 -5.21
C CYS A 179 -28.16 4.99 -6.50
N GLY A 180 -28.94 5.72 -7.30
CA GLY A 180 -29.47 5.24 -8.59
C GLY A 180 -28.41 4.92 -9.65
N ARG A 181 -27.17 5.44 -9.51
CA ARG A 181 -26.08 5.21 -10.48
C ARG A 181 -25.10 4.12 -10.04
N CYS A 182 -24.50 4.24 -8.85
CA CYS A 182 -23.52 3.25 -8.38
C CYS A 182 -24.12 2.14 -7.50
N ARG A 183 -25.41 2.20 -7.18
CA ARG A 183 -26.12 1.20 -6.37
C ARG A 183 -25.57 1.00 -4.95
N ASN A 184 -24.65 1.86 -4.50
CA ASN A 184 -24.14 1.82 -3.13
C ASN A 184 -25.17 2.39 -2.15
N TRP A 185 -25.26 1.74 -0.99
CA TRP A 185 -26.08 2.16 0.14
C TRP A 185 -25.38 3.19 1.02
N ILE A 186 -26.15 4.15 1.52
CA ILE A 186 -25.65 5.27 2.32
C ILE A 186 -26.61 5.55 3.47
N HIS A 187 -26.09 5.69 4.69
CA HIS A 187 -26.86 6.30 5.77
C HIS A 187 -27.16 7.75 5.42
N VAL A 188 -28.42 8.15 5.49
CA VAL A 188 -28.84 9.55 5.24
C VAL A 188 -28.11 10.51 6.19
N SER A 189 -27.76 10.06 7.40
CA SER A 189 -26.97 10.82 8.37
C SER A 189 -25.50 11.04 7.93
N CYS A 190 -24.92 10.12 7.16
CA CYS A 190 -23.56 10.21 6.63
C CYS A 190 -23.45 11.00 5.33
N LEU A 191 -24.57 11.47 4.76
CA LEU A 191 -24.53 12.29 3.56
C LEU A 191 -23.82 13.63 3.83
N PRO A 192 -22.88 14.04 2.96
CA PRO A 192 -22.36 15.41 2.97
C PRO A 192 -23.50 16.42 2.84
N LYS A 193 -23.37 17.61 3.47
CA LYS A 193 -24.43 18.64 3.50
C LYS A 193 -25.12 18.88 2.13
N PRO A 194 -24.39 19.08 1.01
CA PRO A 194 -25.03 19.31 -0.29
C PRO A 194 -25.86 18.10 -0.78
N CYS A 195 -25.44 16.88 -0.44
CA CYS A 195 -26.17 15.67 -0.80
C CYS A 195 -27.41 15.48 0.07
N LYS A 196 -27.35 15.89 1.34
CA LYS A 196 -28.47 15.79 2.28
C LYS A 196 -29.61 16.75 1.91
N GLU A 197 -29.26 17.98 1.54
CA GLU A 197 -30.23 18.95 1.01
C GLU A 197 -30.93 18.44 -0.25
N ARG A 198 -30.18 17.77 -1.12
CA ARG A 198 -30.76 17.13 -2.31
C ARG A 198 -31.66 15.98 -1.95
N TYR A 199 -31.21 15.07 -1.10
CA TYR A 199 -32.04 13.95 -0.63
C TYR A 199 -33.40 14.45 -0.12
N ASN A 200 -33.42 15.53 0.67
CA ASN A 200 -34.66 16.13 1.18
C ASN A 200 -35.54 16.76 0.09
N LYS A 201 -34.96 17.17 -1.05
CA LYS A 201 -35.66 17.75 -2.21
C LYS A 201 -36.03 16.72 -3.27
N THR A 202 -35.41 15.54 -3.25
CA THR A 202 -35.65 14.46 -4.21
C THR A 202 -37.09 13.98 -4.07
N LYS A 203 -37.87 14.08 -5.14
CA LYS A 203 -39.25 13.55 -5.17
C LYS A 203 -39.20 12.03 -5.07
N LYS A 204 -40.26 11.40 -4.53
CA LYS A 204 -40.35 9.93 -4.41
C LYS A 204 -40.14 9.18 -5.73
N SER A 205 -40.38 9.82 -6.88
CA SER A 205 -40.22 9.26 -8.23
C SER A 205 -38.81 9.41 -8.81
N GLU A 206 -37.90 10.15 -8.16
CA GLU A 206 -36.58 10.46 -8.69
C GLU A 206 -35.51 9.62 -7.99
N ALA A 207 -34.58 9.08 -8.78
CA ALA A 207 -33.45 8.33 -8.26
C ALA A 207 -32.45 9.28 -7.57
N PHE A 208 -32.14 9.01 -6.31
CA PHE A 208 -31.11 9.76 -5.58
C PHE A 208 -29.71 9.48 -6.18
N LEU A 209 -28.90 10.53 -6.36
CA LEU A 209 -27.50 10.40 -6.77
C LEU A 209 -26.56 10.83 -5.65
N CYS A 210 -25.65 9.93 -5.25
CA CYS A 210 -24.67 10.21 -4.20
C CYS A 210 -23.63 11.25 -4.64
N GLY A 211 -22.91 11.83 -3.68
CA GLY A 211 -21.88 12.84 -3.93
C GLY A 211 -20.74 12.38 -4.85
N LEU A 212 -20.46 11.07 -4.88
CA LEU A 212 -19.44 10.47 -5.76
C LEU A 212 -19.92 10.35 -7.22
N CYS A 213 -21.22 10.15 -7.42
CA CYS A 213 -21.84 9.98 -8.74
C CYS A 213 -22.32 11.29 -9.35
N PHE A 214 -22.55 12.32 -8.53
CA PHE A 214 -23.02 13.61 -8.97
C PHE A 214 -21.90 14.53 -9.49
N LYS A 215 -20.67 14.39 -8.96
CA LYS A 215 -19.51 15.19 -9.39
C LYS A 215 -18.84 14.64 -10.67
N LYS A 216 -19.48 13.73 -11.39
CA LYS A 216 -19.01 13.14 -12.65
C LYS A 216 -19.94 13.50 -13.78
#